data_AF-A0A3D3EEA8-F1
#
_entry.id   AF-A0A3D3EEA8-F1
#
_cell.length_a   1.000
_cell.length_b   1.000
_cell.length_c   1.000
_cell.angle_alpha   90.00
_cell.angle_beta   90.00
_cell.angle_gamma   90.00
#
_symmetry.space_group_name_H-M   'P 1'
#
loop_
_entity.id
_entity.type
_entity.pdbx_description
1 polymer ?
#
loop_
_entity_poly.entity_id
_entity_poly.type
_entity_poly.pdbx_seq_one_letter_code
_entity_poly.pdbx_strand_id
1 'polypeptide(L)' 'MFAKLNRDLNAIRARDPAAGNKLAAMFLYPSFQVMLAYRIANPLWKAGLKFIARFIMQLARWFTG' A
#
# COMPACT_ATOMS: atom_id res chain seq x y z
N MET A 1 0.91 12.35 3.61
CA MET A 1 0.87 10.91 3.26
C MET A 1 0.50 10.04 4.46
N PHE A 2 1.18 10.20 5.60
CA PHE A 2 0.92 9.45 6.85
C PHE A 2 -0.52 9.54 7.39
N ALA A 3 -1.15 10.72 7.35
CA ALA A 3 -2.54 10.87 7.79
C ALA A 3 -3.54 10.04 6.95
N LYS A 4 -3.27 9.87 5.64
CA LYS A 4 -4.09 9.00 4.77
C LYS A 4 -3.85 7.52 5.08
N LEU A 5 -2.61 7.10 5.30
CA LEU A 5 -2.27 5.73 5.69
C LEU A 5 -2.93 5.32 7.02
N ASN A 6 -2.90 6.20 8.01
CA ASN A 6 -3.53 5.92 9.30
C ASN A 6 -5.07 5.84 9.17
N ARG A 7 -5.66 6.61 8.26
CA ARG A 7 -7.09 6.52 7.92
C ARG A 7 -7.42 5.20 7.21
N ASP A 8 -6.60 4.77 6.27
CA ASP A 8 -6.76 3.49 5.56
C ASP A 8 -6.64 2.31 6.54
N LEU A 9 -5.66 2.35 7.46
CA LEU A 9 -5.51 1.34 8.52
C LEU A 9 -6.70 1.32 9.47
N ASN A 10 -7.20 2.48 9.88
CA ASN A 10 -8.39 2.55 10.74
C ASN A 10 -9.64 2.04 10.01
N ALA A 11 -9.76 2.28 8.70
CA ALA A 11 -10.87 1.76 7.90
C ALA A 11 -10.80 0.23 7.74
N ILE A 12 -9.61 -0.33 7.54
CA ILE A 12 -9.39 -1.78 7.51
C ILE A 12 -9.80 -2.39 8.85
N ARG A 13 -9.36 -1.81 9.97
CA ARG A 13 -9.73 -2.25 11.32
C ARG A 13 -11.22 -2.14 11.63
N ALA A 14 -11.88 -1.11 11.13
CA ALA A 14 -13.32 -0.93 11.31
C ALA A 14 -14.13 -1.97 10.51
N ARG A 15 -13.59 -2.45 9.38
CA ARG A 15 -14.24 -3.46 8.53
C ARG A 15 -13.88 -4.89 8.93
N ASP A 16 -12.70 -5.08 9.49
CA ASP A 16 -12.20 -6.40 9.88
C ASP A 16 -11.75 -6.40 11.37
N PRO A 17 -12.58 -6.95 12.27
CA PRO A 17 -12.24 -7.06 13.68
C PRO A 17 -11.08 -8.03 13.95
N ALA A 18 -10.71 -8.91 13.00
CA ALA A 18 -9.55 -9.79 13.12
C ALA A 18 -8.23 -9.04 12.91
N ALA A 19 -8.25 -7.84 12.32
CA ALA A 19 -7.12 -6.92 12.23
C ALA A 19 -6.83 -6.23 13.58
N GLY A 20 -6.72 -7.01 14.66
CA GLY A 20 -6.61 -6.52 16.03
C GLY A 20 -5.44 -5.56 16.26
N ASN A 21 -4.33 -5.69 15.51
CA ASN A 21 -3.15 -4.82 15.65
C ASN A 21 -2.85 -4.00 14.37
N LYS A 22 -2.51 -2.71 14.50
CA LYS A 22 -2.19 -1.80 13.38
C LYS A 22 -0.97 -2.30 12.60
N LEU A 23 -0.01 -2.85 13.33
CA LEU A 23 1.19 -3.46 12.78
C LEU A 23 0.84 -4.74 12.01
N ALA A 24 -0.01 -5.60 12.58
CA ALA A 24 -0.51 -6.78 11.88
C ALA A 24 -1.25 -6.38 10.59
N ALA A 25 -2.12 -5.37 10.64
CA ALA A 25 -2.80 -4.86 9.45
C ALA A 25 -1.83 -4.32 8.39
N MET A 26 -0.75 -3.65 8.79
CA MET A 26 0.27 -3.12 7.89
C MET A 26 1.08 -4.24 7.21
N PHE A 27 1.46 -5.29 7.94
CA PHE A 27 2.32 -6.36 7.42
C PHE A 27 1.54 -7.51 6.77
N LEU A 28 0.32 -7.82 7.23
CA LEU A 28 -0.46 -8.97 6.78
C LEU A 28 -1.52 -8.64 5.73
N TYR A 29 -1.83 -7.35 5.48
CA TYR A 29 -2.77 -6.98 4.41
C TYR A 29 -2.03 -6.63 3.12
N PRO A 30 -2.04 -7.52 2.12
CA PRO A 30 -1.41 -7.24 0.83
C PRO A 30 -2.03 -6.00 0.16
N SER A 31 -3.34 -5.79 0.30
CA SER A 31 -4.03 -4.61 -0.23
C SER A 31 -3.44 -3.30 0.30
N PHE A 32 -3.03 -3.26 1.56
CA PHE A 32 -2.39 -2.09 2.15
C PHE A 32 -1.00 -1.85 1.56
N GLN A 33 -0.21 -2.92 1.39
CA GLN A 33 1.12 -2.87 0.79
C GLN A 33 1.07 -2.39 -0.67
N VAL A 34 0.13 -2.89 -1.47
CA VAL A 34 -0.10 -2.43 -2.85
C VAL A 34 -0.49 -0.95 -2.88
N MET A 35 -1.34 -0.50 -1.96
CA MET A 35 -1.72 0.92 -1.89
C MET A 35 -0.53 1.81 -1.53
N LEU A 36 0.36 1.34 -0.64
CA LEU A 36 1.60 2.05 -0.30
C LEU A 36 2.52 2.15 -1.53
N ALA A 37 2.74 1.03 -2.23
CA ALA A 37 3.56 1.00 -3.43
C ALA A 37 2.99 1.89 -4.54
N TYR A 38 1.67 1.88 -4.75
CA TYR A 38 1.01 2.76 -5.71
C TYR A 38 1.21 4.24 -5.37
N ARG A 39 1.13 4.63 -4.09
CA ARG A 39 1.37 6.02 -3.67
C ARG A 39 2.79 6.49 -3.97
N ILE A 40 3.76 5.58 -4.03
CA ILE A 40 5.16 5.87 -4.42
C ILE A 40 5.30 5.84 -5.95
N ALA A 41 4.73 4.85 -6.62
CA ALA A 41 4.81 4.68 -8.07
C ALA A 41 4.04 5.76 -8.87
N ASN A 42 2.90 6.23 -8.36
CA ASN A 42 2.04 7.20 -9.05
C ASN A 42 2.69 8.57 -9.32
N PRO A 43 3.39 9.23 -8.37
CA PRO A 43 4.12 10.46 -8.68
C PRO A 43 5.26 10.22 -9.67
N LEU A 44 5.97 9.08 -9.60
CA LEU A 44 7.00 8.70 -10.57
C LEU A 44 6.41 8.51 -11.97
N TRP A 45 5.23 7.90 -12.06
CA TRP A 45 4.48 7.76 -13.30
C TRP A 45 4.11 9.12 -13.90
N LYS A 46 3.59 10.03 -13.08
CA LYS A 46 3.21 11.39 -13.49
C LYS A 46 4.42 12.25 -13.88
N ALA A 47 5.59 12.00 -13.28
CA ALA A 47 6.86 12.64 -13.61
C ALA A 47 7.53 12.09 -14.90
N GLY A 48 6.90 11.14 -15.59
CA GLY A 48 7.43 10.55 -16.83
C GLY A 48 8.37 9.35 -16.62
N LEU A 49 8.70 9.00 -15.38
CA LEU A 49 9.53 7.86 -15.00
C LEU A 49 8.74 6.54 -15.00
N LYS A 50 8.12 6.22 -16.15
CA LYS A 50 7.17 5.10 -16.30
C LYS A 50 7.79 3.73 -16.04
N PHE A 51 9.06 3.53 -16.41
CA PHE A 51 9.78 2.28 -16.15
C PHE A 51 9.93 2.02 -14.65
N ILE A 52 10.40 3.02 -13.90
CA ILE A 52 10.60 2.92 -12.44
C ILE A 52 9.26 2.72 -11.74
N ALA A 53 8.22 3.46 -12.14
CA ALA A 53 6.88 3.28 -11.60
C ALA A 53 6.34 1.85 -11.83
N ARG A 54 6.54 1.28 -13.02
CA ARG A 54 6.17 -0.12 -13.30
C ARG A 54 7.02 -1.11 -12.52
N PHE A 55 8.32 -0.87 -12.39
CA PHE A 55 9.22 -1.71 -11.63
C PHE A 55 8.78 -1.81 -10.16
N ILE A 56 8.43 -0.67 -9.55
CA ILE A 56 7.90 -0.62 -8.17
C ILE A 56 6.59 -1.39 -8.06
N MET A 57 5.67 -1.23 -9.02
CA MET A 57 4.42 -1.99 -9.02
C MET A 57 4.62 -3.49 -9.23
N GLN A 58 5.63 -3.90 -10.01
CA GLN A 58 5.98 -5.32 -10.15
C GLN A 58 6.63 -5.90 -8.90
N LEU A 59 7.46 -5.14 -8.20
CA LEU A 59 7.96 -5.55 -6.89
C LEU A 59 6.80 -5.73 -5.91
N ALA A 60 5.87 -4.76 -5.85
CA ALA A 60 4.70 -4.85 -5.00
C ALA A 60 3.87 -6.10 -5.30
N ARG A 61 3.64 -6.39 -6.59
CA ARG A 61 2.98 -7.63 -7.02
C ARG A 61 3.74 -8.87 -6.54
N TRP A 62 5.05 -8.91 -6.68
CA TRP A 62 5.85 -10.06 -6.25
C TRP A 62 5.80 -10.29 -4.73
N PHE A 63 5.74 -9.22 -3.93
CA PHE A 63 5.56 -9.31 -2.48
C PHE A 63 4.14 -9.75 -2.07
N THR A 64 3.12 -9.48 -2.90
CA THR A 64 1.72 -9.77 -2.56
C THR A 64 1.08 -10.95 -3.30
N GLY A 65 1.73 -11.49 -4.34
CA GLY A 65 1.21 -12.54 -5.23
C GLY A 65 1.01 -12.09 -6.68
#